data_AF-A0A0Q1AXH5-F1
#
_entry.id   AF-A0A0Q1AXH5-F1
#
_cell.length_a   1.000
_cell.length_b   1.000
_cell.length_c   1.000
_cell.angle_alpha   90.00
_cell.angle_beta   90.00
_cell.angle_gamma   90.00
#
_symmetry.space_group_name_H-M   'P 1'
#
loop_
_entity.id
_entity.type
_entity.pdbx_description
1 polymer ?
#
loop_
_entity_poly.entity_id
_entity_poly.type
_entity_poly.pdbx_seq_one_letter_code
_entity_poly.pdbx_strand_id
1 'polypeptide(L)'
;MQQLIKEYKQSLKVARKMYIKASEEDKKIIRGMISDLEFALEWMETGRRPGNRRGIERRAAYQREKPFDPLLMQKFFRSSEPIYEWDDHKRESVITEWDRQRIEDALSVLTKREREVYLMSRGYCLTYSEIANYLCISSSSVQTMIERAEKKIKKRINESLFCLCG
;
A
#
# COMPACT_ATOMS: atom_id res chain seq x y z
N MET A 1 -32.16 18.49 -9.31
CA MET A 1 -32.34 17.23 -8.56
C MET A 1 -33.80 16.92 -8.23
N GLN A 2 -34.57 17.81 -7.58
CA GLN A 2 -35.96 17.50 -7.21
C GLN A 2 -36.87 17.18 -8.41
N GLN A 3 -36.68 17.87 -9.54
CA GLN A 3 -37.39 17.59 -10.79
C GLN A 3 -37.08 16.17 -11.32
N LEU A 4 -35.81 15.77 -11.32
CA LEU A 4 -35.38 14.43 -11.74
C LEU A 4 -35.96 13.32 -10.87
N ILE A 5 -36.00 13.52 -9.54
CA ILE A 5 -36.65 12.57 -8.60
C ILE A 5 -38.14 12.43 -8.93
N LYS A 6 -38.82 13.54 -9.26
CA LYS A 6 -40.24 13.53 -9.63
C LYS A 6 -40.48 12.75 -10.92
N GLU A 7 -39.64 12.96 -11.93
CA GLU A 7 -39.68 12.23 -13.21
C GLU A 7 -39.45 10.73 -13.00
N TYR A 8 -38.45 10.33 -12.22
CA TYR A 8 -38.18 8.92 -11.92
C TYR A 8 -39.32 8.25 -11.14
N LYS A 9 -39.95 8.96 -10.19
CA LYS A 9 -41.15 8.47 -9.49
C LYS A 9 -42.34 8.28 -10.44
N GLN A 10 -42.48 9.12 -11.45
CA GLN A 10 -43.52 8.97 -12.48
C GLN A 10 -43.22 7.76 -13.36
N SER A 11 -41.99 7.60 -13.85
CA SER A 11 -41.56 6.43 -14.62
C SER A 11 -41.72 5.13 -13.85
N LEU A 12 -41.41 5.12 -12.55
CA LEU A 12 -41.63 3.96 -11.66
C LEU A 12 -43.11 3.58 -11.59
N LYS A 13 -44.01 4.57 -11.45
CA LYS A 13 -45.47 4.32 -11.45
C LYS A 13 -45.94 3.72 -12.77
N VAL A 14 -45.40 4.19 -13.91
CA VAL A 14 -45.72 3.65 -15.24
C VAL A 14 -45.20 2.21 -15.38
N ALA A 15 -43.94 1.96 -15.01
CA ALA A 15 -43.33 0.63 -15.06
C ALA A 15 -44.10 -0.40 -14.21
N ARG A 16 -44.54 -0.02 -12.99
CA ARG A 16 -45.39 -0.87 -12.14
C ARG A 16 -46.76 -1.18 -12.77
N LYS A 17 -47.37 -0.21 -13.47
CA LYS A 17 -48.62 -0.45 -14.21
C LYS A 17 -48.42 -1.38 -15.40
N MET A 18 -47.30 -1.24 -16.11
CA MET A 18 -46.93 -2.14 -17.21
C MET A 18 -46.69 -3.56 -16.71
N TYR A 19 -46.01 -3.72 -15.56
CA TYR A 19 -45.76 -5.02 -14.94
C TYR A 19 -47.05 -5.81 -14.66
N ILE A 20 -48.12 -5.13 -14.22
CA ILE A 20 -49.42 -5.77 -13.93
C ILE A 20 -50.10 -6.29 -15.20
N LYS A 21 -49.91 -5.60 -16.34
CA LYS A 21 -50.54 -5.92 -17.63
C LYS A 21 -49.68 -6.79 -18.54
N ALA A 22 -48.44 -7.08 -18.15
CA ALA A 22 -47.44 -7.73 -18.99
C ALA A 22 -47.60 -9.27 -19.03
N SER A 23 -47.14 -9.85 -20.15
CA SER A 23 -46.90 -11.30 -20.31
C SER A 23 -45.80 -11.79 -19.34
N GLU A 24 -45.76 -13.09 -19.04
CA GLU A 24 -44.73 -13.68 -18.15
C GLU A 24 -43.29 -13.42 -18.63
N GLU A 25 -43.06 -13.37 -19.94
CA GLU A 25 -41.75 -13.05 -20.52
C GLU A 25 -41.35 -11.59 -20.26
N ASP A 26 -42.28 -10.67 -20.46
CA ASP A 26 -42.07 -9.23 -20.28
C ASP A 26 -41.96 -8.82 -18.80
N LYS A 27 -42.63 -9.56 -17.91
CA LYS A 27 -42.54 -9.32 -16.45
C LYS A 27 -41.11 -9.38 -15.95
N LYS A 28 -40.27 -10.27 -16.49
CA LYS A 28 -38.86 -10.39 -16.08
C LYS A 28 -38.07 -9.13 -16.44
N ILE A 29 -38.27 -8.60 -17.63
CA ILE A 29 -37.60 -7.37 -18.10
C ILE A 29 -38.08 -6.17 -17.29
N ILE A 30 -39.40 -6.02 -17.14
CA ILE A 30 -39.99 -4.90 -16.41
C ILE A 30 -39.59 -4.92 -14.93
N ARG A 31 -39.44 -6.10 -14.32
CA ARG A 31 -38.92 -6.23 -12.94
C ARG A 31 -37.50 -5.67 -12.82
N GLY A 32 -36.63 -5.91 -13.80
CA GLY A 32 -35.29 -5.30 -13.85
C GLY A 32 -35.36 -3.79 -13.91
N MET A 33 -36.20 -3.25 -14.81
CA MET A 33 -36.41 -1.80 -14.95
C MET A 33 -36.92 -1.16 -13.65
N ILE A 34 -37.82 -1.82 -12.93
CA ILE A 34 -38.32 -1.33 -11.63
C ILE A 34 -37.18 -1.29 -10.61
N SER A 35 -36.39 -2.36 -10.53
CA SER A 35 -35.24 -2.44 -9.61
C SER A 35 -34.21 -1.33 -9.89
N ASP A 36 -33.92 -1.04 -11.14
CA ASP A 36 -32.97 0.01 -11.52
C ASP A 36 -33.50 1.41 -11.16
N LEU A 37 -34.79 1.65 -11.39
CA LEU A 37 -35.44 2.91 -11.01
C LEU A 37 -35.47 3.11 -9.49
N GLU A 38 -35.75 2.05 -8.72
CA GLU A 38 -35.71 2.08 -7.25
C GLU A 38 -34.30 2.33 -6.74
N PHE A 39 -33.30 1.67 -7.32
CA PHE A 39 -31.89 1.88 -6.99
C PHE A 39 -31.44 3.34 -7.26
N ALA A 40 -31.79 3.89 -8.42
CA ALA A 40 -31.46 5.28 -8.76
C ALA A 40 -32.18 6.28 -7.84
N LEU A 41 -33.45 6.02 -7.49
CA LEU A 41 -34.21 6.86 -6.57
C LEU A 41 -33.59 6.87 -5.16
N GLU A 42 -33.21 5.71 -4.63
CA GLU A 42 -32.58 5.62 -3.30
C GLU A 42 -31.25 6.40 -3.27
N TRP A 43 -30.46 6.35 -4.34
CA TRP A 43 -29.25 7.18 -4.49
C TRP A 43 -29.58 8.69 -4.46
N MET A 44 -30.55 9.13 -5.25
CA MET A 44 -30.88 10.56 -5.37
C MET A 44 -31.53 11.12 -4.11
N GLU A 45 -32.27 10.31 -3.35
CA GLU A 45 -32.94 10.74 -2.12
C GLU A 45 -32.01 10.70 -0.90
N THR A 46 -31.16 9.69 -0.78
CA THR A 46 -30.31 9.50 0.40
C THR A 46 -28.88 10.04 0.22
N GLY A 47 -28.43 10.23 -1.03
CA GLY A 47 -27.04 10.55 -1.35
C GLY A 47 -26.05 9.43 -0.97
N ARG A 48 -26.54 8.23 -0.67
CA ARG A 48 -25.75 7.08 -0.21
C ARG A 48 -25.99 5.89 -1.12
N ARG A 49 -25.01 4.97 -1.17
CA ARG A 49 -25.14 3.73 -1.93
C ARG A 49 -26.32 2.89 -1.40
N PRO A 50 -27.34 2.60 -2.23
CA PRO A 50 -28.47 1.76 -1.89
C PRO A 50 -28.04 0.39 -1.35
N GLY A 51 -28.73 -0.08 -0.32
CA GLY A 51 -28.43 -1.36 0.34
C GLY A 51 -27.18 -1.38 1.22
N ASN A 52 -26.43 -0.28 1.34
CA ASN A 52 -25.24 -0.23 2.19
C ASN A 52 -25.58 0.30 3.59
N ARG A 53 -25.62 -0.58 4.59
CA ARG A 53 -26.07 -0.25 5.96
C ARG A 53 -25.07 0.55 6.79
N ARG A 54 -23.82 0.66 6.34
CA ARG A 54 -22.70 1.33 7.02
C ARG A 54 -22.02 2.30 6.05
N GLY A 55 -21.74 3.52 6.48
CA GLY A 55 -21.15 4.54 5.61
C GLY A 55 -19.65 4.35 5.39
N ILE A 56 -19.08 5.23 4.55
CA ILE A 56 -17.67 5.19 4.15
C ILE A 56 -16.72 5.50 5.31
N GLU A 57 -17.18 6.25 6.30
CA GLU A 57 -16.45 6.65 7.51
C GLU A 57 -15.93 5.45 8.31
N ARG A 58 -16.68 4.34 8.34
CA ARG A 58 -16.23 3.11 9.02
C ARG A 58 -15.01 2.46 8.37
N ARG A 59 -14.72 2.76 7.10
CA ARG A 59 -13.52 2.24 6.41
C ARG A 59 -12.26 2.99 6.82
N ALA A 60 -12.34 4.26 7.22
CA ALA A 60 -11.16 5.08 7.50
C ALA A 60 -10.37 4.55 8.71
N ALA A 61 -11.03 4.38 9.85
CA ALA A 61 -10.39 3.97 11.10
C ALA A 61 -9.79 2.55 11.05
N TYR A 62 -10.45 1.60 10.38
CA TYR A 62 -10.03 0.18 10.41
C TYR A 62 -9.29 -0.29 9.15
N GLN A 63 -9.44 0.39 8.01
CA GLN A 63 -8.84 -0.06 6.74
C GLN A 63 -7.77 0.90 6.20
N ARG A 64 -7.78 2.18 6.59
CA ARG A 64 -6.79 3.16 6.09
C ARG A 64 -5.74 3.52 7.13
N GLU A 65 -6.14 3.65 8.39
CA GLU A 65 -5.23 4.00 9.46
C GLU A 65 -4.44 2.76 9.91
N LYS A 66 -3.12 2.82 9.78
CA LYS A 66 -2.20 1.83 10.36
C LYS A 66 -1.60 2.46 11.62
N PRO A 67 -1.75 1.84 12.80
CA PRO A 67 -1.10 2.35 14.01
C PRO A 67 0.42 2.31 13.79
N PHE A 68 1.10 3.39 14.14
CA PHE A 68 2.56 3.49 14.11
C PHE A 68 3.05 4.18 15.38
N ASP A 69 4.28 3.88 15.78
CA ASP A 69 4.94 4.56 16.89
C ASP A 69 5.33 5.98 16.47
N PRO A 70 4.78 7.03 17.12
CA PRO A 70 5.09 8.42 16.80
C PRO A 70 6.60 8.74 16.87
N LEU A 71 7.32 8.14 17.82
CA LEU A 71 8.75 8.37 18.00
C LEU A 71 9.56 7.75 16.87
N LEU A 72 9.14 6.60 16.36
CA LEU A 72 9.80 5.95 15.22
C LEU A 72 9.62 6.78 13.95
N MET A 73 8.42 7.30 13.70
CA MET A 73 8.15 8.17 12.56
C MET A 73 8.95 9.47 12.63
N GLN A 74 9.02 10.09 13.81
CA GLN A 74 9.81 11.31 14.03
C GLN A 74 11.30 11.09 13.73
N LYS A 75 11.87 9.97 14.20
CA LYS A 75 13.26 9.61 13.90
C LYS A 75 13.50 9.46 12.39
N PHE A 76 12.61 8.76 11.70
CA PHE A 76 12.72 8.58 10.26
C PHE A 76 12.65 9.93 9.52
N PHE A 77 11.65 10.73 9.86
CA PHE A 77 11.43 12.06 9.30
C PHE A 77 12.64 12.99 9.45
N ARG A 78 13.30 12.96 10.62
CA ARG A 78 14.47 13.82 10.91
C ARG A 78 15.82 13.25 10.47
N SER A 79 15.86 11.98 10.05
CA SER A 79 17.09 11.29 9.65
C SER A 79 17.45 11.46 8.17
N SER A 80 16.48 11.81 7.32
CA SER A 80 16.62 11.82 5.85
C SER A 80 16.23 13.17 5.24
N GLU A 81 16.47 13.32 3.94
CA GLU A 81 16.00 14.47 3.15
C GLU A 81 14.58 14.22 2.64
N PRO A 82 13.73 15.25 2.48
CA PRO A 82 14.05 16.69 2.50
C PRO A 82 14.05 17.35 3.90
N ILE A 83 14.77 18.46 4.02
CA ILE A 83 14.70 19.34 5.20
C ILE A 83 13.43 20.18 5.07
N TYR A 84 12.61 20.20 6.11
CA TYR A 84 11.44 21.05 6.17
C TYR A 84 11.77 22.35 6.89
N GLU A 85 11.52 23.49 6.25
CA GLU A 85 11.82 24.83 6.79
C GLU A 85 11.14 25.10 8.13
N TRP A 86 10.02 24.43 8.40
CA TRP A 86 9.25 24.56 9.63
C TRP A 86 9.71 23.63 10.76
N ASP A 87 10.63 22.68 10.51
CA ASP A 87 11.19 21.79 11.55
C ASP A 87 12.50 22.40 12.09
N ASP A 88 12.41 23.07 13.22
CA ASP A 88 13.53 23.74 13.91
C ASP A 88 14.34 22.80 14.82
N HIS A 89 13.95 21.52 14.88
CA HIS A 89 14.57 20.52 15.73
C HIS A 89 15.87 19.97 15.12
N LYS A 90 16.76 19.48 16.00
CA LYS A 90 18.00 18.81 15.58
C LYS A 90 17.66 17.53 14.81
N ARG A 91 18.44 17.27 13.75
CA ARG A 91 18.39 16.00 13.04
C ARG A 91 18.74 14.84 13.98
N GLU A 92 18.00 13.75 13.86
CA GLU A 92 18.15 12.55 14.66
C GLU A 92 18.63 11.39 13.77
N SER A 93 19.43 10.47 14.34
CA SER A 93 19.87 9.24 13.64
C SER A 93 20.53 9.48 12.27
N VAL A 94 21.25 10.60 12.12
CA VAL A 94 21.96 10.94 10.88
C VAL A 94 23.14 9.99 10.71
N ILE A 95 23.20 9.31 9.55
CA ILE A 95 24.37 8.53 9.16
C ILE A 95 25.53 9.50 8.94
N THR A 96 26.54 9.43 9.80
CA THR A 96 27.74 10.27 9.68
C THR A 96 28.58 9.82 8.49
N GLU A 97 29.51 10.67 8.05
CA GLU A 97 30.42 10.28 6.97
C GLU A 97 31.30 9.09 7.36
N TRP A 98 31.65 8.98 8.65
CA TRP A 98 32.36 7.82 9.16
C TRP A 98 31.52 6.56 9.09
N ASP A 99 30.23 6.63 9.43
CA ASP A 99 29.32 5.49 9.29
C ASP A 99 29.16 5.05 7.83
N ARG A 100 29.13 5.99 6.88
CA ARG A 100 29.11 5.66 5.44
C ARG A 100 30.37 4.89 5.03
N GLN A 101 31.54 5.34 5.47
CA GLN A 101 32.80 4.65 5.18
C GLN A 101 32.85 3.26 5.81
N ARG A 102 32.33 3.09 7.04
CA ARG A 102 32.20 1.79 7.69
C ARG A 102 31.28 0.84 6.92
N ILE A 103 30.14 1.35 6.44
CA ILE A 103 29.19 0.57 5.62
C ILE A 103 29.85 0.18 4.29
N GLU A 104 30.53 1.11 3.62
CA GLU A 104 31.20 0.82 2.35
C GLU A 104 32.34 -0.20 2.52
N ASP A 105 33.15 -0.07 3.57
CA ASP A 105 34.20 -1.05 3.89
C ASP A 105 33.61 -2.44 4.15
N ALA A 106 32.51 -2.53 4.92
CA ALA A 106 31.83 -3.79 5.18
C ALA A 106 31.28 -4.44 3.89
N LEU A 107 30.77 -3.64 2.95
CA LEU A 107 30.22 -4.11 1.68
C LEU A 107 31.29 -4.40 0.60
N SER A 108 32.51 -3.89 0.75
CA SER A 108 33.60 -4.03 -0.23
C SER A 108 34.02 -5.48 -0.52
N VAL A 109 33.81 -6.38 0.45
CA VAL A 109 34.19 -7.81 0.36
C VAL A 109 33.20 -8.62 -0.49
N LEU A 110 32.02 -8.07 -0.76
CA LEU A 110 30.98 -8.76 -1.54
C LEU A 110 31.30 -8.69 -3.04
N THR A 111 30.97 -9.76 -3.76
CA THR A 111 30.95 -9.69 -5.23
C THR A 111 29.83 -8.77 -5.69
N LYS A 112 29.92 -8.22 -6.91
CA LYS A 112 28.89 -7.34 -7.49
C LYS A 112 27.48 -7.92 -7.35
N ARG A 113 27.34 -9.23 -7.62
CA ARG A 113 26.06 -9.94 -7.59
C ARG A 113 25.55 -10.22 -6.18
N GLU A 114 26.44 -10.54 -5.24
CA GLU A 114 26.08 -10.66 -3.81
C GLU A 114 25.69 -9.31 -3.22
N ARG A 115 26.42 -8.24 -3.55
CA ARG A 115 26.12 -6.86 -3.10
C ARG A 115 24.76 -6.40 -3.61
N GLU A 116 24.46 -6.65 -4.88
CA GLU A 116 23.16 -6.34 -5.49
C GLU A 116 22.01 -7.05 -4.74
N VAL A 117 22.09 -8.37 -4.56
CA VAL A 117 21.07 -9.14 -3.85
C VAL A 117 20.94 -8.72 -2.39
N TYR A 118 22.06 -8.43 -1.73
CA TYR A 118 22.06 -7.95 -0.35
C TYR A 118 21.39 -6.58 -0.21
N LEU A 119 21.66 -5.64 -1.12
CA LEU A 119 21.00 -4.34 -1.16
C LEU A 119 19.51 -4.45 -1.46
N MET A 120 19.11 -5.32 -2.40
CA MET A 120 17.70 -5.60 -2.68
C MET A 120 16.95 -6.09 -1.44
N SER A 121 17.56 -6.98 -0.65
CA SER A 121 16.89 -7.53 0.54
C SER A 121 16.98 -6.63 1.78
N ARG A 122 18.17 -6.11 2.12
CA ARG A 122 18.40 -5.37 3.38
C ARG A 122 18.33 -3.86 3.23
N GLY A 123 18.64 -3.33 2.05
CA GLY A 123 18.51 -1.90 1.74
C GLY A 123 17.08 -1.54 1.34
N TYR A 124 16.51 -2.28 0.38
CA TYR A 124 15.17 -2.01 -0.15
C TYR A 124 14.05 -2.87 0.48
N CYS A 125 14.39 -3.76 1.41
CA CYS A 125 13.43 -4.59 2.14
C CYS A 125 12.54 -5.48 1.25
N LEU A 126 13.04 -5.91 0.09
CA LEU A 126 12.31 -6.81 -0.80
C LEU A 126 12.31 -8.26 -0.27
N THR A 127 11.22 -8.97 -0.54
CA THR A 127 11.09 -10.40 -0.22
C THR A 127 11.96 -11.25 -1.13
N TYR A 128 12.36 -12.44 -0.67
CA TYR A 128 13.21 -13.33 -1.47
C TYR A 128 12.53 -13.77 -2.79
N SER A 129 11.21 -13.89 -2.79
CA SER A 129 10.41 -14.16 -3.99
C SER A 129 10.44 -13.02 -4.99
N GLU A 130 10.35 -11.77 -4.54
CA GLU A 130 10.43 -10.60 -5.44
C GLU A 130 11.82 -10.51 -6.06
N ILE A 131 12.87 -10.68 -5.27
CA ILE A 131 14.27 -10.67 -5.74
C ILE A 131 14.50 -11.81 -6.75
N ALA A 132 14.02 -13.01 -6.43
CA ALA A 132 14.10 -14.17 -7.31
C ALA A 132 13.44 -13.89 -8.67
N ASN A 133 12.26 -13.27 -8.67
CA ASN A 133 11.56 -12.87 -9.88
C ASN A 133 12.29 -11.78 -10.68
N TYR A 134 12.81 -10.74 -10.02
CA TYR A 134 13.57 -9.68 -10.69
C TYR A 134 14.84 -10.20 -11.36
N LEU A 135 15.48 -11.18 -10.73
CA LEU A 135 16.76 -11.72 -11.17
C LEU A 135 16.63 -13.01 -11.98
N CYS A 136 15.41 -13.50 -12.20
CA CYS A 136 15.09 -14.78 -12.86
C CYS A 136 15.88 -15.96 -12.29
N ILE A 137 16.00 -16.04 -10.97
CA ILE A 137 16.67 -17.13 -10.24
C ILE A 137 15.73 -17.76 -9.22
N SER A 138 16.14 -18.86 -8.60
CA SER A 138 15.35 -19.48 -7.54
C SER A 138 15.48 -18.73 -6.20
N SER A 139 14.42 -18.74 -5.37
CA SER A 139 14.46 -18.15 -4.03
C SER A 139 15.53 -18.79 -3.12
N SER A 140 15.84 -20.08 -3.31
CA SER A 140 16.91 -20.76 -2.57
C SER A 140 18.31 -20.25 -2.98
N SER A 141 18.49 -19.88 -4.26
CA SER A 141 19.70 -19.21 -4.72
C SER A 141 19.86 -17.84 -4.05
N VAL A 142 18.78 -17.04 -3.99
CA VAL A 142 18.77 -15.73 -3.29
C VAL A 142 19.16 -15.91 -1.82
N GLN A 143 18.53 -16.85 -1.12
CA GLN A 143 18.83 -17.14 0.28
C GLN A 143 20.32 -17.48 0.48
N THR A 144 20.86 -18.39 -0.34
CA THR A 144 22.26 -18.82 -0.24
C THR A 144 23.23 -17.66 -0.46
N MET A 145 22.91 -16.77 -1.41
CA MET A 145 23.70 -15.56 -1.67
C MET A 145 23.69 -14.60 -0.48
N ILE A 146 22.54 -14.40 0.16
CA ILE A 146 22.41 -13.54 1.34
C ILE A 146 23.19 -14.12 2.52
N GLU A 147 23.03 -15.42 2.82
CA GLU A 147 23.76 -16.07 3.92
C GLU A 147 25.28 -15.99 3.73
N ARG A 148 25.76 -16.14 2.49
CA ARG A 148 27.17 -15.98 2.16
C ARG A 148 27.62 -14.53 2.34
N ALA A 149 26.82 -13.56 1.90
CA ALA A 149 27.12 -12.14 2.07
C ALA A 149 27.21 -11.76 3.56
N GLU A 150 26.25 -12.20 4.38
CA GLU A 150 26.23 -11.96 5.83
C GLU A 150 27.47 -12.55 6.52
N LYS A 151 27.89 -13.77 6.14
CA LYS A 151 29.14 -14.37 6.65
C LYS A 151 30.37 -13.55 6.30
N LYS A 152 30.47 -13.06 5.06
CA LYS A 152 31.59 -12.21 4.61
C LYS A 152 31.62 -10.87 5.34
N ILE A 153 30.47 -10.20 5.47
CA ILE A 153 30.33 -8.94 6.20
C ILE A 153 30.72 -9.13 7.67
N LYS A 154 30.19 -10.17 8.34
CA LYS A 154 30.50 -10.44 9.75
C LYS A 154 31.99 -10.66 9.98
N LYS A 155 32.65 -11.39 9.07
CA LYS A 155 34.10 -11.57 9.10
C LYS A 155 34.82 -10.23 8.94
N ARG A 156 34.43 -9.41 7.96
CA ARG A 156 35.03 -8.09 7.71
C ARG A 156 34.88 -7.15 8.91
N ILE A 157 33.71 -7.14 9.56
CA ILE A 157 33.47 -6.30 10.74
C ILE A 157 34.45 -6.63 11.88
N ASN A 158 34.79 -7.90 12.06
CA ASN A 158 35.71 -8.34 13.12
C ASN A 158 37.19 -8.11 12.77
N GLU A 159 37.54 -8.07 11.49
CA GLU A 159 38.92 -7.96 11.01
C GLU A 159 39.31 -6.53 10.62
N SER A 160 38.34 -5.69 10.26
CA SER A 160 38.57 -4.33 9.77
C SER A 160 38.71 -3.34 10.91
N LEU A 161 39.83 -2.60 10.91
CA LEU A 161 40.06 -1.50 11.84
C LEU A 161 38.96 -0.44 11.75
N PHE A 162 38.46 -0.14 10.54
CA PHE A 162 37.39 0.83 10.32
C PHE A 162 36.09 0.41 11.01
N CYS A 163 35.80 -0.89 11.08
CA CYS A 163 34.59 -1.40 11.71
C CYS A 163 34.70 -1.49 13.24
N LEU A 164 35.90 -1.75 13.78
CA LEU A 164 36.19 -1.88 15.21
C LEU A 164 36.23 -0.53 15.94
N CYS A 165 36.59 0.55 15.25
CA CYS A 165 36.64 1.90 15.80
C CYS A 165 35.27 2.59 15.67
N GLY A 166 34.31 2.20 16.49
CA GLY A 166 32.97 2.81 16.54
C GLY A 166 32.38 2.83 17.94
#